data_AF-A0A7Z9ZKF0-F1
#
_entry.id   AF-A0A7Z9ZKF0-F1
#
_cell.length_a   1.000
_cell.length_b   1.000
_cell.length_c   1.000
_cell.angle_alpha   90.00
_cell.angle_beta   90.00
_cell.angle_gamma   90.00
#
_symmetry.space_group_name_H-M   'P 1'
#
loop_
_entity.id
_entity.type
_entity.pdbx_description
1 polymer ?
#
loop_
_entity_poly.entity_id
_entity_poly.type
_entity_poly.pdbx_seq_one_letter_code
_entity_poly.pdbx_strand_id
1 'polypeptide(L)'
;MRSDLPVLKESPHWLTLGEAARLLGVHPTTLRRWSERGEIPYLRTPGGHRRFLREDLETFVRKRKRSADLPTPDHLAHGLIQQARREVVDGIAGEPWYVAFDATDRAARRESGRRLVGLAIQYTLRTTGREPILEEGRRIGWEYGQDAARRGLSLVDTVRAFLFFREVLIRAARPGLSTHGQYDEHDVHVHRSLRQFLDQVLFAALEAYERTMRDPLSDH
;
A
#
# COMPACT_ATOMS: atom_id res chain seq x y z
N MET A 1 51.92 -17.98 -37.35
CA MET A 1 51.73 -16.51 -37.31
C MET A 1 50.51 -16.24 -36.43
N ARG A 2 50.73 -15.92 -35.16
CA ARG A 2 49.68 -15.61 -34.18
C ARG A 2 49.41 -14.10 -34.25
N SER A 3 48.16 -13.70 -34.45
CA SER A 3 47.69 -12.35 -34.13
C SER A 3 46.32 -12.44 -33.46
N ASP A 4 46.33 -12.81 -32.18
CA ASP A 4 45.17 -12.58 -31.32
C ASP A 4 45.23 -11.12 -30.87
N LEU A 5 44.41 -10.28 -31.49
CA LEU A 5 44.16 -8.91 -31.04
C LEU A 5 43.46 -8.98 -29.66
N PRO A 6 43.88 -8.18 -28.67
CA PRO A 6 43.19 -8.14 -27.39
C PRO A 6 41.78 -7.55 -27.59
N VAL A 7 40.77 -8.31 -27.17
CA VAL A 7 39.39 -7.82 -27.04
C VAL A 7 39.41 -6.57 -26.17
N LEU A 8 39.09 -5.42 -26.75
CA LEU A 8 38.93 -4.16 -26.03
C LEU A 8 37.86 -4.38 -24.94
N LYS A 9 38.26 -4.39 -23.67
CA LYS A 9 37.31 -4.26 -22.55
C LYS A 9 36.53 -2.97 -22.78
N GLU A 10 35.22 -3.08 -23.00
CA GLU A 10 34.32 -1.95 -23.15
C GLU A 10 34.55 -0.96 -22.00
N SER A 11 34.64 0.32 -22.34
CA SER A 11 34.88 1.37 -21.36
C SER A 11 33.72 1.42 -20.34
N PRO A 12 33.99 1.66 -19.05
CA PRO A 12 32.94 1.70 -18.03
C PRO A 12 31.88 2.75 -18.40
N HIS A 13 30.64 2.29 -18.58
CA HIS A 13 29.54 3.16 -19.01
C HIS A 13 29.03 4.01 -17.84
N TRP A 14 29.65 5.17 -17.66
CA TRP A 14 29.27 6.16 -16.65
C TRP A 14 28.05 6.97 -17.07
N LEU A 15 27.06 7.05 -16.20
CA LEU A 15 25.80 7.76 -16.40
C LEU A 15 25.75 9.02 -15.54
N THR A 16 25.13 10.07 -16.07
CA THR A 16 24.72 11.23 -15.28
C THR A 16 23.63 10.84 -14.29
N LEU A 17 23.39 11.69 -13.27
CA LEU A 17 22.28 11.49 -12.33
C LEU A 17 20.92 11.35 -13.05
N GLY A 18 20.68 12.15 -14.09
CA GLY A 18 19.40 12.12 -14.82
C GLY A 18 19.24 10.87 -15.70
N GLU A 19 20.31 10.38 -16.31
CA GLU A 19 20.27 9.14 -17.09
C GLU A 19 20.15 7.91 -16.19
N ALA A 20 20.88 7.88 -15.08
CA ALA A 20 20.79 6.82 -14.09
C ALA A 20 19.41 6.77 -13.42
N ALA A 21 18.82 7.92 -13.11
CA ALA A 21 17.47 8.03 -12.57
C ALA A 21 16.42 7.49 -13.56
N ARG A 22 16.53 7.86 -14.85
CA ARG A 22 15.67 7.31 -15.91
C ARG A 22 15.85 5.80 -16.07
N LEU A 23 17.08 5.30 -16.07
CA LEU A 23 17.37 3.87 -16.16
C LEU A 23 16.73 3.08 -15.02
N LEU A 24 16.73 3.64 -13.81
CA LEU A 24 16.13 3.04 -12.62
C LEU A 24 14.61 3.28 -12.49
N GLY A 25 14.02 4.13 -13.33
CA GLY A 25 12.60 4.50 -13.24
C GLY A 25 12.25 5.32 -12.00
N VAL A 26 13.20 6.10 -11.45
CA VAL A 26 13.02 6.90 -10.24
C VAL A 26 13.31 8.38 -10.46
N HIS A 27 12.88 9.23 -9.52
CA HIS A 27 13.21 10.66 -9.57
C HIS A 27 14.71 10.90 -9.22
N PRO A 28 15.40 11.90 -9.83
CA PRO A 28 16.81 12.20 -9.54
C PRO A 28 17.13 12.50 -8.06
N THR A 29 16.17 13.05 -7.30
CA THR A 29 16.33 13.28 -5.86
C THR A 29 16.41 11.97 -5.08
N THR A 30 15.66 10.95 -5.48
CA THR A 30 15.68 9.61 -4.89
C THR A 30 17.04 8.94 -5.10
N LEU A 31 17.57 8.97 -6.33
CA LEU A 31 18.90 8.45 -6.63
C LEU A 31 20.01 9.22 -5.89
N ARG A 32 19.86 10.54 -5.72
CA ARG A 32 20.77 11.37 -4.92
C ARG A 32 20.82 10.90 -3.46
N ARG A 33 19.67 10.58 -2.87
CA ARG A 33 19.59 10.09 -1.48
C ARG A 33 20.20 8.69 -1.34
N TRP A 34 19.87 7.77 -2.25
CA TRP A 34 20.45 6.41 -2.23
C TRP A 34 21.97 6.42 -2.32
N SER A 35 22.53 7.29 -3.16
CA SER A 35 23.99 7.46 -3.25
C SER A 35 24.61 8.11 -2.01
N GLU A 36 23.93 9.08 -1.38
CA GLU A 36 24.39 9.68 -0.12
C GLU A 36 24.39 8.69 1.06
N ARG A 37 23.43 7.75 1.07
CA ARG A 37 23.37 6.66 2.05
C ARG A 37 24.34 5.51 1.77
N GLY A 38 25.14 5.60 0.71
CA GLY A 38 26.11 4.57 0.33
C GLY A 38 25.49 3.31 -0.30
N GLU A 39 24.20 3.34 -0.62
CA GLU A 39 23.50 2.18 -1.21
C GLU A 39 23.88 1.94 -2.67
N ILE A 40 24.19 3.02 -3.39
CA ILE A 40 24.63 2.99 -4.79
C ILE A 40 25.97 3.72 -4.87
N PRO A 41 27.05 3.02 -5.24
CA PRO A 41 28.35 3.64 -5.50
C PRO A 41 28.22 4.75 -6.54
N TYR A 42 28.96 5.83 -6.33
CA TYR A 42 29.02 6.94 -7.28
C TYR A 42 30.40 7.59 -7.25
N LEU A 43 30.78 8.17 -8.38
CA LEU A 43 31.96 9.01 -8.50
C LEU A 43 31.54 10.48 -8.51
N ARG A 44 32.30 11.34 -7.85
CA ARG A 44 32.20 12.80 -8.04
C ARG A 44 33.22 13.26 -9.06
N THR A 45 32.77 14.02 -10.05
CA THR A 45 33.69 14.74 -10.93
C THR A 45 34.30 15.94 -10.20
N PRO A 46 35.41 16.52 -10.70
CA PRO A 46 35.98 17.75 -10.13
C PRO A 46 34.98 18.92 -10.02
N GLY A 47 33.99 18.98 -10.93
CA GLY A 47 32.88 19.95 -10.87
C GLY A 47 31.75 19.59 -9.90
N GLY A 48 31.90 18.55 -9.08
CA GLY A 48 30.92 18.15 -8.07
C GLY A 48 29.73 17.36 -8.59
N HIS A 49 29.66 17.05 -9.89
CA HIS A 49 28.59 16.23 -10.45
C HIS A 49 28.79 14.75 -10.15
N ARG A 50 27.67 14.03 -9.98
CA ARG A 50 27.71 12.58 -9.75
C ARG A 50 27.71 11.80 -11.06
N ARG A 51 28.48 10.72 -11.06
CA ARG A 51 28.55 9.72 -12.12
C ARG A 51 28.30 8.35 -11.52
N PHE A 52 27.47 7.57 -12.20
CA PHE A 52 27.03 6.25 -11.75
C PHE A 52 27.48 5.22 -12.77
N LEU A 53 28.09 4.13 -12.32
CA LEU A 53 28.43 3.04 -13.21
C LEU A 53 27.15 2.23 -13.50
N ARG A 54 26.87 1.96 -14.79
CA ARG A 54 25.70 1.16 -15.19
C ARG A 54 25.64 -0.18 -14.46
N GLU A 55 26.77 -0.87 -14.34
CA GLU A 55 26.86 -2.18 -13.67
C GLU A 55 26.48 -2.12 -12.18
N ASP A 56 26.84 -1.04 -11.49
CA ASP A 56 26.47 -0.83 -10.09
C ASP A 56 24.96 -0.61 -9.94
N LEU A 57 24.36 0.14 -10.87
CA LEU A 57 22.91 0.35 -10.90
C LEU A 57 22.16 -0.96 -11.16
N GLU A 58 22.64 -1.77 -12.10
CA GLU A 58 22.06 -3.09 -12.39
C GLU A 58 22.22 -4.05 -11.21
N THR A 59 23.38 -4.05 -10.56
CA THR A 59 23.64 -4.83 -9.34
C THR A 59 22.73 -4.39 -8.20
N PHE A 60 22.54 -3.08 -8.01
CA PHE A 60 21.61 -2.53 -7.04
C PHE A 60 20.18 -3.01 -7.30
N VAL A 61 19.72 -2.96 -8.56
CA VAL A 61 18.39 -3.48 -8.94
C VAL A 61 18.28 -4.97 -8.67
N ARG A 62 19.29 -5.79 -9.00
CA ARG A 62 19.28 -7.23 -8.71
C ARG A 62 19.25 -7.52 -7.21
N LYS A 63 20.06 -6.81 -6.41
CA LYS A 63 20.07 -6.94 -4.94
C LYS A 63 18.71 -6.56 -4.36
N ARG A 64 18.11 -5.48 -4.86
CA ARG A 64 16.77 -5.05 -4.43
C ARG A 64 15.68 -6.02 -4.88
N LYS A 65 15.76 -6.61 -6.07
CA LYS A 65 14.86 -7.69 -6.53
C LYS A 65 14.99 -8.96 -5.69
N ARG A 66 16.21 -9.34 -5.29
CA ARG A 66 16.45 -10.46 -4.36
C ARG A 66 16.01 -10.18 -2.91
N SER A 67 16.11 -8.92 -2.48
CA SER A 67 15.56 -8.45 -1.19
C SER A 67 14.05 -8.19 -1.27
N ALA A 68 13.51 -8.16 -2.49
CA ALA A 68 12.10 -8.13 -2.83
C ALA A 68 11.62 -9.53 -3.21
N ASP A 69 11.95 -10.53 -2.39
CA ASP A 69 10.92 -11.50 -1.97
C ASP A 69 9.84 -10.68 -1.24
N LEU A 70 9.09 -9.90 -2.03
CA LEU A 70 7.95 -9.13 -1.57
C LEU A 70 7.00 -10.18 -1.01
N PRO A 71 6.61 -10.08 0.27
CA PRO A 71 5.57 -10.95 0.77
C PRO A 71 4.38 -10.80 -0.18
N THR A 72 3.76 -11.92 -0.55
CA THR A 72 2.56 -11.89 -1.40
C THR A 72 1.55 -10.90 -0.80
N PRO A 73 0.67 -10.28 -1.60
CA PRO A 73 -0.38 -9.41 -1.08
C PRO A 73 -1.15 -10.04 0.10
N ASP A 74 -1.31 -11.36 0.09
CA ASP A 74 -1.91 -12.13 1.18
C ASP A 74 -1.06 -12.16 2.45
N HIS A 75 0.27 -12.32 2.35
CA HIS A 75 1.17 -12.28 3.50
C HIS A 75 1.26 -10.88 4.11
N LEU A 76 1.33 -9.84 3.27
CA LEU A 76 1.28 -8.45 3.72
C LEU A 76 -0.05 -8.15 4.41
N ALA A 77 -1.17 -8.57 3.81
CA ALA A 77 -2.48 -8.43 4.41
C ALA A 77 -2.56 -9.14 5.77
N HIS A 78 -2.03 -10.36 5.87
CA HIS A 78 -1.99 -11.10 7.13
C HIS A 78 -1.20 -10.36 8.22
N GLY A 79 -0.03 -9.81 7.90
CA GLY A 79 0.78 -9.04 8.85
C GLY A 79 0.06 -7.79 9.36
N LEU A 80 -0.55 -7.01 8.46
CA LEU A 80 -1.31 -5.81 8.81
C LEU A 80 -2.53 -6.15 9.68
N ILE A 81 -3.23 -7.25 9.39
CA ILE A 81 -4.38 -7.71 10.19
C ILE A 81 -3.94 -8.12 11.60
N GLN A 82 -2.80 -8.81 11.76
CA GLN A 82 -2.30 -9.19 13.07
C GLN A 82 -1.88 -7.97 13.90
N GLN A 83 -1.27 -6.97 13.27
CA GLN A 83 -0.95 -5.69 13.92
C GLN A 83 -2.22 -4.95 14.34
N ALA A 84 -3.18 -4.81 13.42
CA ALA A 84 -4.49 -4.22 13.68
C ALA A 84 -5.19 -4.89 14.87
N ARG A 85 -5.12 -6.22 14.95
CA ARG A 85 -5.74 -7.00 16.05
C ARG A 85 -5.17 -6.64 17.41
N ARG A 86 -3.85 -6.41 17.50
CA ARG A 86 -3.20 -6.03 18.77
C ARG A 86 -3.69 -4.66 19.24
N GLU A 87 -3.88 -3.70 18.32
CA GLU A 87 -4.38 -2.37 18.66
C GLU A 87 -5.88 -2.37 19.02
N VAL A 88 -6.65 -3.27 18.42
CA VAL A 88 -8.09 -3.44 18.65
C VAL A 88 -8.41 -4.02 20.04
N VAL A 89 -7.62 -4.96 20.54
CA VAL A 89 -7.92 -5.66 21.80
C VAL A 89 -7.92 -4.73 23.02
N ASP A 90 -7.21 -3.60 22.97
CA ASP A 90 -7.07 -2.69 24.11
C ASP A 90 -8.11 -1.55 24.15
N GLY A 91 -8.86 -1.28 23.06
CA GLY A 91 -9.56 0.02 22.90
C GLY A 91 -11.06 0.02 22.63
N ILE A 92 -11.70 -1.10 22.27
CA ILE A 92 -13.06 -1.08 21.67
C ILE A 92 -14.07 -2.08 22.25
N ALA A 93 -13.75 -2.75 23.36
CA ALA A 93 -14.62 -3.76 23.95
C ALA A 93 -16.02 -3.24 24.38
N GLY A 94 -16.22 -1.93 24.51
CA GLY A 94 -17.48 -1.31 24.94
C GLY A 94 -18.25 -0.52 23.87
N GLU A 95 -17.77 -0.46 22.62
CA GLU A 95 -18.43 0.37 21.60
C GLU A 95 -19.72 -0.30 21.08
N PRO A 96 -20.86 0.42 20.99
CA PRO A 96 -22.14 -0.15 20.54
C PRO A 96 -22.05 -0.83 19.16
N TRP A 97 -21.32 -0.22 18.22
CA TRP A 97 -21.07 -0.78 16.90
C TRP A 97 -20.11 -1.98 16.92
N TYR A 98 -19.30 -2.16 17.97
CA TYR A 98 -18.43 -3.32 18.14
C TYR A 98 -19.21 -4.51 18.70
N VAL A 99 -20.12 -4.26 19.63
CA VAL A 99 -20.99 -5.27 20.27
C VAL A 99 -22.12 -5.74 19.36
N ALA A 100 -22.63 -4.87 18.48
CA ALA A 100 -23.71 -5.18 17.54
C ALA A 100 -23.39 -6.30 16.52
N PHE A 101 -22.13 -6.76 16.45
CA PHE A 101 -21.73 -7.88 15.62
C PHE A 101 -21.32 -9.07 16.49
N ASP A 102 -22.05 -10.17 16.34
CA ASP A 102 -21.95 -11.34 17.21
C ASP A 102 -20.63 -12.14 17.01
N ALA A 103 -20.49 -13.27 17.70
CA ALA A 103 -19.31 -14.13 17.56
C ALA A 103 -19.12 -14.83 16.21
N THR A 104 -20.22 -15.07 15.52
CA THR A 104 -20.37 -15.82 14.28
C THR A 104 -20.05 -14.93 13.07
N ASP A 105 -20.54 -13.69 13.09
CA ASP A 105 -20.32 -12.62 12.12
C ASP A 105 -18.87 -12.17 12.04
N ARG A 106 -18.13 -12.32 13.14
CA ARG A 106 -16.70 -12.00 13.17
C ARG A 106 -15.90 -12.83 12.17
N ALA A 107 -16.33 -14.04 11.80
CA ALA A 107 -15.60 -14.86 10.81
C ALA A 107 -15.76 -14.33 9.39
N ALA A 108 -16.99 -14.13 8.92
CA ALA A 108 -17.28 -13.58 7.59
C ALA A 108 -16.70 -12.15 7.43
N ARG A 109 -16.78 -11.33 8.48
CA ARG A 109 -16.27 -9.96 8.46
C ARG A 109 -14.74 -9.89 8.54
N ARG A 110 -14.09 -10.86 9.19
CA ARG A 110 -12.62 -11.03 9.08
C ARG A 110 -12.21 -11.34 7.65
N GLU A 111 -13.00 -12.15 6.94
CA GLU A 111 -12.70 -12.46 5.54
C GLU A 111 -12.85 -11.23 4.64
N SER A 112 -13.95 -10.48 4.76
CA SER A 112 -14.14 -9.23 4.01
C SER A 112 -13.09 -8.17 4.38
N GLY A 113 -12.75 -8.05 5.67
CA GLY A 113 -11.65 -7.18 6.12
C GLY A 113 -10.30 -7.59 5.52
N ARG A 114 -9.99 -8.90 5.49
CA ARG A 114 -8.75 -9.41 4.86
C ARG A 114 -8.69 -9.13 3.37
N ARG A 115 -9.80 -9.37 2.65
CA ARG A 115 -9.92 -9.05 1.22
C ARG A 115 -9.71 -7.54 0.99
N LEU A 116 -10.32 -6.70 1.83
CA LEU A 116 -10.19 -5.25 1.74
C LEU A 116 -8.74 -4.78 1.94
N VAL A 117 -7.99 -5.36 2.89
CA VAL A 117 -6.56 -5.07 3.06
C VAL A 117 -5.74 -5.48 1.83
N GLY A 118 -6.00 -6.68 1.29
CA GLY A 118 -5.33 -7.15 0.08
C GLY A 118 -5.57 -6.23 -1.12
N LEU A 119 -6.80 -5.78 -1.32
CA LEU A 119 -7.17 -4.81 -2.37
C LEU A 119 -6.51 -3.45 -2.15
N ALA A 120 -6.47 -2.97 -0.90
CA ALA A 120 -5.82 -1.72 -0.56
C ALA A 120 -4.31 -1.76 -0.89
N ILE A 121 -3.62 -2.86 -0.54
CA ILE A 121 -2.22 -3.08 -0.94
C ILE A 121 -2.09 -3.05 -2.46
N GLN A 122 -2.90 -3.82 -3.18
CA GLN A 122 -2.86 -3.83 -4.65
C GLN A 122 -3.12 -2.45 -5.26
N TYR A 123 -4.05 -1.69 -4.70
CA TYR A 123 -4.38 -0.34 -5.13
C TYR A 123 -3.22 0.64 -4.92
N THR A 124 -2.51 0.52 -3.79
CA THR A 124 -1.33 1.36 -3.51
C THR A 124 -0.12 1.01 -4.39
N LEU A 125 0.03 -0.25 -4.78
CA LEU A 125 1.15 -0.72 -5.59
C LEU A 125 0.95 -0.50 -7.10
N ARG A 126 -0.29 -0.38 -7.58
CA ARG A 126 -0.61 -0.20 -9.00
C ARG A 126 -0.81 1.26 -9.37
N THR A 127 -0.23 1.68 -10.50
CA THR A 127 -0.40 3.04 -11.06
C THR A 127 -1.43 3.11 -12.18
N THR A 128 -1.71 2.00 -12.86
CA THR A 128 -2.70 1.89 -13.95
C THR A 128 -3.64 0.70 -13.71
N GLY A 129 -4.78 0.66 -14.41
CA GLY A 129 -5.74 -0.46 -14.30
C GLY A 129 -6.30 -0.65 -12.89
N ARG A 130 -6.54 0.46 -12.17
CA ARG A 130 -6.99 0.44 -10.76
C ARG A 130 -8.51 0.29 -10.61
N GLU A 131 -9.28 0.47 -11.68
CA GLU A 131 -10.75 0.45 -11.61
C GLU A 131 -11.32 -0.88 -11.13
N PRO A 132 -10.86 -2.07 -11.60
CA PRO A 132 -11.38 -3.35 -11.09
C PRO A 132 -11.13 -3.54 -9.59
N ILE A 133 -10.04 -2.96 -9.06
CA ILE A 133 -9.74 -3.01 -7.62
C ILE A 133 -10.71 -2.10 -6.85
N LEU A 134 -11.04 -0.92 -7.40
CA LEU A 134 -12.03 -0.03 -6.80
C LEU A 134 -13.44 -0.62 -6.84
N GLU A 135 -13.84 -1.24 -7.96
CA GLU A 135 -15.13 -1.92 -8.10
C GLU A 135 -15.31 -2.99 -7.03
N GLU A 136 -14.30 -3.83 -6.83
CA GLU A 136 -14.33 -4.85 -5.79
C GLU A 136 -14.34 -4.24 -4.37
N GLY A 137 -13.59 -3.16 -4.14
CA GLY A 137 -13.64 -2.41 -2.88
C GLY A 137 -15.03 -1.83 -2.61
N ARG A 138 -15.68 -1.22 -3.62
CA ARG A 138 -17.05 -0.71 -3.54
C ARG A 138 -18.03 -1.84 -3.24
N ARG A 139 -17.87 -3.02 -3.85
CA ARG A 139 -18.71 -4.20 -3.57
C ARG A 139 -18.65 -4.62 -2.10
N ILE A 140 -17.45 -4.68 -1.52
CA ILE A 140 -17.28 -4.97 -0.09
C ILE A 140 -17.93 -3.88 0.78
N GLY A 141 -17.76 -2.60 0.41
CA GLY A 141 -18.41 -1.48 1.10
C GLY A 141 -19.93 -1.59 1.05
N TRP A 142 -20.48 -1.89 -0.13
CA TRP A 142 -21.91 -2.07 -0.37
C TRP A 142 -22.50 -3.16 0.52
N GLU A 143 -21.90 -4.37 0.52
CA GLU A 143 -22.32 -5.49 1.38
C GLU A 143 -22.32 -5.10 2.85
N TYR A 144 -21.28 -4.39 3.31
CA TYR A 144 -21.20 -3.89 4.68
C TYR A 144 -22.33 -2.91 5.04
N GLY A 145 -22.66 -1.98 4.14
CA GLY A 145 -23.72 -1.00 4.33
C GLY A 145 -25.11 -1.64 4.43
N GLN A 146 -25.40 -2.60 3.54
CA GLN A 146 -26.65 -3.37 3.58
C GLN A 146 -26.80 -4.15 4.89
N ASP A 147 -25.73 -4.85 5.30
CA ASP A 147 -25.73 -5.62 6.53
C ASP A 147 -25.93 -4.74 7.76
N ALA A 148 -25.26 -3.58 7.81
CA ALA A 148 -25.42 -2.64 8.91
C ALA A 148 -26.87 -2.14 9.02
N ALA A 149 -27.48 -1.78 7.89
CA ALA A 149 -28.88 -1.37 7.85
C ALA A 149 -29.83 -2.48 8.32
N ARG A 150 -29.70 -3.70 7.79
CA ARG A 150 -30.54 -4.85 8.17
C ARG A 150 -30.46 -5.21 9.65
N ARG A 151 -29.33 -4.90 10.29
CA ARG A 151 -29.08 -5.15 11.72
C ARG A 151 -29.54 -4.01 12.62
N GLY A 152 -30.12 -2.94 12.05
CA GLY A 152 -30.59 -1.79 12.81
C GLY A 152 -29.49 -0.93 13.41
N LEU A 153 -28.25 -1.04 12.92
CA LEU A 153 -27.20 -0.09 13.28
C LEU A 153 -27.56 1.28 12.75
N SER A 154 -27.25 2.34 13.50
CA SER A 154 -27.42 3.70 12.99
C SER A 154 -26.38 4.00 11.91
N LEU A 155 -26.69 4.95 11.02
CA LEU A 155 -25.74 5.47 10.03
C LEU A 155 -24.47 6.01 10.73
N VAL A 156 -24.65 6.69 11.87
CA VAL A 156 -23.55 7.24 12.67
C VAL A 156 -22.63 6.12 13.17
N ASP A 157 -23.18 5.04 13.69
CA ASP A 157 -22.41 3.91 14.21
C ASP A 157 -21.72 3.12 13.09
N THR A 158 -22.37 3.03 11.93
CA THR A 158 -21.79 2.47 10.70
C THR A 158 -20.55 3.25 10.28
N VAL A 159 -20.63 4.58 10.28
CA VAL A 159 -19.51 5.48 9.96
C VAL A 159 -18.42 5.40 11.02
N ARG A 160 -18.76 5.38 12.31
CA ARG A 160 -17.78 5.25 13.42
C ARG A 160 -16.96 3.98 13.28
N ALA A 161 -17.62 2.85 13.05
CA ALA A 161 -16.98 1.56 12.83
C ALA A 161 -16.01 1.61 11.64
N PHE A 162 -16.43 2.22 10.53
CA PHE A 162 -15.58 2.37 9.34
C PHE A 162 -14.36 3.26 9.62
N LEU A 163 -14.56 4.44 10.21
CA LEU A 163 -13.48 5.38 10.51
C LEU A 163 -12.47 4.80 11.49
N PHE A 164 -12.94 4.07 12.50
CA PHE A 164 -12.07 3.33 13.40
C PHE A 164 -11.18 2.35 12.63
N PHE A 165 -11.77 1.52 11.77
CA PHE A 165 -11.02 0.55 10.98
C PHE A 165 -10.05 1.22 9.99
N ARG A 166 -10.47 2.32 9.36
CA ARG A 166 -9.62 3.15 8.50
C ARG A 166 -8.38 3.63 9.24
N GLU A 167 -8.52 4.12 10.47
CA GLU A 167 -7.39 4.59 11.27
C GLU A 167 -6.45 3.45 11.66
N VAL A 168 -6.98 2.28 11.98
CA VAL A 168 -6.18 1.08 12.24
C VAL A 168 -5.40 0.66 10.99
N LEU A 169 -6.03 0.64 9.82
CA LEU A 169 -5.33 0.31 8.57
C LEU A 169 -4.29 1.34 8.17
N ILE A 170 -4.59 2.63 8.28
CA ILE A 170 -3.65 3.70 7.94
C ILE A 170 -2.43 3.65 8.86
N ARG A 171 -2.62 3.35 10.15
CA ARG A 171 -1.52 3.18 11.10
C ARG A 171 -0.71 1.92 10.83
N ALA A 172 -1.37 0.80 10.53
CA ALA A 172 -0.69 -0.44 10.18
C ALA A 172 0.10 -0.32 8.87
N ALA A 173 -0.42 0.44 7.90
CA ALA A 173 0.26 0.74 6.64
C ALA A 173 1.43 1.72 6.79
N ARG A 174 1.69 2.26 7.99
CA ARG A 174 2.94 2.98 8.23
C ARG A 174 4.09 1.98 8.16
N PRO A 175 5.11 2.21 7.33
CA PRO A 175 6.30 1.38 7.37
C PRO A 175 6.96 1.52 8.74
N GLY A 176 6.78 0.50 9.59
CA GLY A 176 7.70 0.26 10.68
C GLY A 176 9.05 -0.10 10.07
N LEU A 177 9.98 0.86 10.09
CA LEU A 177 11.45 0.76 9.98
C LEU A 177 12.12 1.95 9.25
N SER A 178 11.39 3.02 8.90
CA SER A 178 12.05 4.32 8.65
C SER A 178 12.29 4.99 10.01
N THR A 179 13.54 4.94 10.47
CA THR A 179 14.08 5.64 11.63
C THR A 179 13.40 7.00 11.87
N HIS A 180 12.95 7.23 13.10
CA HIS A 180 12.36 8.47 13.64
C HIS A 180 12.61 9.71 12.75
N GLY A 181 11.57 10.17 12.04
CA GLY A 181 11.52 11.52 11.44
C GLY A 181 11.54 11.63 9.90
N GLN A 182 11.44 10.55 9.12
CA GLN A 182 11.52 10.65 7.64
C GLN A 182 10.32 9.99 6.95
N TYR A 183 9.24 10.76 6.75
CA TYR A 183 8.20 10.46 5.76
C TYR A 183 8.76 10.78 4.37
N ASP A 184 8.89 9.80 3.49
CA ASP A 184 9.29 10.07 2.10
C ASP A 184 8.07 10.33 1.18
N GLU A 185 8.31 10.78 -0.06
CA GLU A 185 7.22 11.02 -1.03
C GLU A 185 6.45 9.75 -1.40
N HIS A 186 7.08 8.58 -1.24
CA HIS A 186 6.46 7.29 -1.48
C HIS A 186 5.46 6.96 -0.37
N ASP A 187 5.80 7.20 0.90
CA ASP A 187 4.90 7.09 2.04
C ASP A 187 3.69 8.01 1.90
N VAL A 188 3.92 9.26 1.47
CA VAL A 188 2.84 10.22 1.19
C VAL A 188 1.93 9.71 0.06
N HIS A 189 2.49 9.15 -1.00
CA HIS A 189 1.72 8.57 -2.10
C HIS A 189 0.90 7.35 -1.64
N VAL A 190 1.50 6.43 -0.88
CA VAL A 190 0.83 5.25 -0.33
C VAL A 190 -0.31 5.67 0.59
N HIS A 191 -0.08 6.60 1.51
CA HIS A 191 -1.13 7.12 2.39
C HIS A 191 -2.27 7.79 1.63
N ARG A 192 -1.96 8.58 0.59
CA ARG A 192 -2.98 9.22 -0.26
C ARG A 192 -3.79 8.18 -1.03
N SER A 193 -3.13 7.22 -1.66
CA SER A 193 -3.78 6.15 -2.43
C SER A 193 -4.66 5.26 -1.52
N LEU A 194 -4.17 4.90 -0.34
CA LEU A 194 -4.94 4.14 0.65
C LEU A 194 -6.19 4.90 1.10
N ARG A 195 -6.08 6.19 1.41
CA ARG A 195 -7.23 7.02 1.78
C ARG A 195 -8.25 7.10 0.64
N GLN A 196 -7.79 7.36 -0.58
CA GLN A 196 -8.66 7.41 -1.77
C GLN A 196 -9.45 6.10 -1.94
N PHE A 197 -8.78 4.95 -1.79
CA PHE A 197 -9.44 3.65 -1.87
C PHE A 197 -10.50 3.48 -0.78
N LEU A 198 -10.16 3.75 0.47
CA LEU A 198 -11.09 3.62 1.61
C LEU A 198 -12.27 4.58 1.50
N ASP A 199 -12.08 5.79 0.97
CA ASP A 199 -13.17 6.74 0.78
C ASP A 199 -14.21 6.20 -0.23
N GLN A 200 -13.76 5.54 -1.31
CA GLN A 200 -14.69 4.89 -2.26
C GLN A 200 -15.46 3.73 -1.63
N VAL A 201 -14.81 2.97 -0.74
CA VAL A 201 -15.46 1.88 0.01
C VAL A 201 -16.51 2.45 0.97
N LEU A 202 -16.19 3.55 1.65
CA LEU A 202 -17.14 4.22 2.55
C LEU A 202 -18.36 4.74 1.78
N PHE A 203 -18.17 5.44 0.66
CA PHE A 203 -19.29 5.95 -0.12
C PHE A 203 -20.23 4.84 -0.57
N ALA A 204 -19.69 3.72 -1.07
CA ALA A 204 -20.51 2.56 -1.44
C ALA A 204 -21.27 1.97 -0.23
N ALA A 205 -20.66 1.95 0.96
CA ALA A 205 -21.34 1.52 2.18
C ALA A 205 -22.49 2.46 2.58
N LEU A 206 -22.29 3.78 2.49
CA LEU A 206 -23.34 4.75 2.84
C LEU A 206 -24.50 4.70 1.85
N GLU A 207 -24.22 4.62 0.55
CA GLU A 207 -25.24 4.47 -0.49
C GLU A 207 -26.08 3.21 -0.29
N ALA A 208 -25.42 2.09 0.00
CA ALA A 208 -26.09 0.82 0.27
C ALA A 208 -26.98 0.89 1.52
N TYR A 209 -26.45 1.47 2.60
CA TYR A 209 -27.20 1.66 3.84
C TYR A 209 -28.47 2.50 3.61
N GLU A 210 -28.32 3.66 2.94
CA GLU A 210 -29.45 4.55 2.65
C GLU A 210 -30.52 3.86 1.79
N ARG A 211 -30.08 3.09 0.78
CA ARG A 211 -31.00 2.34 -0.08
C ARG A 211 -31.77 1.28 0.68
N THR A 212 -31.08 0.48 1.51
CA THR A 212 -31.72 -0.56 2.33
C THR A 212 -32.68 0.03 3.36
N MET A 213 -32.40 1.21 3.91
CA MET A 213 -33.32 1.90 4.83
C MET A 213 -34.53 2.52 4.14
N ARG A 214 -34.41 2.93 2.87
CA ARG A 214 -35.52 3.51 2.08
C ARG A 214 -36.48 2.45 1.52
N ASP A 215 -36.01 1.23 1.28
CA ASP A 215 -36.82 0.15 0.71
C ASP A 215 -36.73 -1.11 1.57
N PRO A 216 -37.49 -1.19 2.68
CA PRO A 216 -37.46 -2.37 3.56
C PRO A 216 -38.10 -3.63 2.96
N LEU A 217 -38.71 -3.54 1.77
CA LEU A 217 -39.61 -4.57 1.20
C LEU A 217 -39.04 -5.30 -0.03
N SER A 218 -37.78 -5.09 -0.41
CA SER A 218 -37.21 -5.73 -1.62
C SER A 218 -36.85 -7.22 -1.48
N ASP A 219 -37.03 -7.82 -0.29
CA ASP A 219 -36.76 -9.26 -0.04
C ASP A 219 -38.08 -10.02 0.23
N HIS A 220 -38.89 -10.22 -0.82
CA HIS A 220 -39.92 -11.27 -0.92
C HIS A 220 -39.87 -11.95 -2.29
#